data_AF-A0A2T7Q2F8-F1
#
_entry.id   AF-A0A2T7Q2F8-F1
#
_cell.length_a   1.000
_cell.length_b   1.000
_cell.length_c   1.000
_cell.angle_alpha   90.00
_cell.angle_beta   90.00
_cell.angle_gamma   90.00
#
_symmetry.space_group_name_H-M   'P 1'
#
loop_
_entity.id
_entity.type
_entity.pdbx_description
1 polymer ?
#
loop_
_entity_poly.entity_id
_entity_poly.type
_entity_poly.pdbx_seq_one_letter_code
_entity_poly.pdbx_strand_id
1 'polypeptide(L)' 'MQHPYLNITAMAKPAGINASLMRQYSSGVKHPSANQMQKIEAAIKQIVIELKTINLYAT' A
#
# COMPACT_ATOMS: atom_id res chain seq x y z
N MET A 1 -10.78 3.67 12.61
CA MET A 1 -10.26 3.21 11.29
C MET A 1 -9.90 1.74 11.44
N GLN A 2 -10.48 0.83 10.65
CA GLN A 2 -10.51 -0.61 10.95
C GLN A 2 -9.13 -1.32 10.91
N HIS A 3 -8.10 -0.73 10.30
CA HIS A 3 -6.76 -1.34 10.24
C HIS A 3 -5.64 -0.28 10.36
N PRO A 4 -5.22 0.12 11.58
CA PRO A 4 -4.17 1.14 11.74
C PRO A 4 -2.82 0.73 11.13
N TYR A 5 -2.58 -0.58 11.03
CA TYR A 5 -1.38 -1.19 10.43
C TYR A 5 -1.42 -1.25 8.90
N LEU A 6 -2.59 -1.11 8.27
CA LEU A 6 -2.76 -0.99 6.81
C LEU A 6 -3.22 0.44 6.47
N ASN A 7 -2.34 1.41 6.75
CA ASN A 7 -2.61 2.81 6.48
C ASN A 7 -2.33 3.15 5.01
N ILE A 8 -3.33 3.69 4.30
CA ILE A 8 -3.20 4.21 2.91
C ILE A 8 -2.04 5.19 2.75
N THR A 9 -1.76 5.99 3.77
CA THR A 9 -0.63 6.93 3.77
C THR A 9 0.70 6.19 3.86
N ALA A 10 0.75 5.10 4.63
CA ALA A 10 1.94 4.24 4.70
C ALA A 10 2.16 3.47 3.39
N MET A 11 1.10 3.13 2.65
CA MET A 11 1.16 2.54 1.30
C MET A 11 1.65 3.50 0.22
N ALA A 12 1.41 4.80 0.38
CA ALA A 12 1.72 5.80 -0.65
C ALA A 12 3.23 5.92 -0.91
N LYS A 13 4.04 5.87 0.15
CA LYS A 13 5.51 5.95 0.08
C LYS A 13 6.14 4.81 -0.74
N PRO A 14 5.91 3.51 -0.44
CA PRO A 14 6.46 2.42 -1.23
C PRO A 14 5.90 2.38 -2.67
N ALA A 15 4.68 2.87 -2.91
CA ALA A 15 4.15 3.00 -4.27
C ALA A 15 4.74 4.18 -5.07
N GLY A 16 5.49 5.09 -4.42
CA GLY A 16 5.96 6.32 -5.06
C GLY A 16 4.81 7.26 -5.46
N ILE A 17 3.71 7.22 -4.71
CA ILE A 17 2.49 7.99 -4.96
C ILE A 17 2.31 9.01 -3.83
N ASN A 18 1.81 10.20 -4.17
CA ASN A 18 1.46 11.17 -3.15
C ASN A 18 0.30 10.66 -2.28
N ALA A 19 0.41 10.76 -0.96
CA ALA A 19 -0.61 10.27 -0.03
C ALA A 19 -2.01 10.85 -0.25
N SER A 20 -2.11 12.11 -0.68
CA SER A 20 -3.40 12.72 -1.04
C SER A 20 -4.02 12.07 -2.27
N LEU A 21 -3.21 11.82 -3.30
CA LEU A 21 -3.64 11.15 -4.52
C LEU A 21 -4.06 9.68 -4.23
N MET A 22 -3.31 8.98 -3.40
CA MET A 22 -3.64 7.63 -2.95
C MET A 22 -4.99 7.57 -2.21
N ARG A 23 -5.29 8.58 -1.37
CA ARG A 23 -6.61 8.71 -0.72
C ARG A 23 -7.73 9.00 -1.73
N GLN A 24 -7.47 9.82 -2.74
CA GLN A 24 -8.43 10.08 -3.83
C GLN A 24 -8.73 8.81 -4.63
N TYR A 25 -7.73 7.96 -4.85
CA TYR A 25 -7.92 6.64 -5.46
C TYR A 25 -8.74 5.71 -4.58
N SER A 26 -8.42 5.63 -3.28
CA SER A 26 -9.15 4.76 -2.35
C SER A 26 -10.60 5.19 -2.13
N SER A 27 -10.91 6.48 -2.22
CA SER A 27 -12.27 7.00 -2.05
C SER A 27 -13.09 6.94 -3.35
N GLY A 28 -12.49 6.52 -4.46
CA GLY A 28 -13.15 6.49 -5.77
C GLY A 28 -13.35 7.86 -6.41
N VAL A 29 -12.84 8.94 -5.81
CA VAL A 29 -12.92 10.30 -6.37
C VAL A 29 -12.08 10.42 -7.65
N LYS A 30 -10.94 9.72 -7.69
CA LYS A 30 -10.10 9.61 -8.88
C LYS A 30 -9.77 8.16 -9.16
N HIS A 31 -9.48 7.87 -10.42
CA HIS A 31 -9.13 6.54 -10.86
C HIS A 31 -7.66 6.54 -11.31
N PRO A 32 -6.83 5.59 -10.83
CA PRO A 32 -5.44 5.49 -11.24
C PRO A 32 -5.34 5.12 -12.73
N SER A 33 -4.34 5.67 -13.42
CA SER A 33 -3.95 5.17 -14.74
C SER A 33 -3.33 3.77 -14.63
N ALA A 34 -3.20 3.05 -15.74
CA ALA A 34 -2.59 1.72 -15.76
C ALA A 34 -1.20 1.68 -15.10
N ASN A 35 -0.34 2.67 -15.39
CA ASN A 35 0.99 2.78 -14.78
C ASN A 35 0.91 3.03 -13.25
N GLN A 36 -0.03 3.87 -12.80
CA GLN A 36 -0.23 4.07 -11.36
C GLN A 36 -0.76 2.80 -10.68
N MET A 37 -1.63 2.05 -11.35
CA MET A 37 -2.13 0.77 -10.85
C MET A 37 -0.98 -0.24 -10.68
N GLN A 38 -0.08 -0.34 -11.67
CA GLN A 38 1.11 -1.20 -11.59
C GLN A 38 2.02 -0.85 -10.40
N LYS A 39 2.23 0.43 -10.13
CA LYS A 39 3.02 0.89 -8.97
C LYS A 39 2.38 0.48 -7.65
N ILE A 40 1.06 0.64 -7.53
CA ILE A 40 0.30 0.26 -6.34
C ILE A 40 0.39 -1.27 -6.14
N GLU A 41 0.19 -2.06 -7.20
CA GLU A 41 0.31 -3.52 -7.13
C GLU A 41 1.71 -3.98 -6.71
N ALA A 42 2.75 -3.35 -7.26
CA ALA A 42 4.14 -3.65 -6.89
C ALA A 42 4.39 -3.38 -5.39
N ALA A 43 3.90 -2.25 -4.87
CA ALA A 43 4.02 -1.91 -3.45
C ALA A 43 3.27 -2.91 -2.55
N ILE A 44 2.07 -3.33 -2.96
CA ILE A 44 1.31 -4.35 -2.22
C ILE A 44 2.08 -5.68 -2.20
N LYS A 45 2.60 -6.12 -3.34
CA LYS A 45 3.39 -7.36 -3.42
C LYS A 45 4.62 -7.32 -2.52
N GLN A 46 5.32 -6.19 -2.49
CA GLN A 46 6.49 -5.99 -1.63
C GLN A 46 6.13 -6.16 -0.14
N ILE A 47 5.04 -5.54 0.31
CA ILE A 47 4.57 -5.65 1.70
C ILE A 47 4.16 -7.08 2.03
N VAL A 48 3.51 -7.78 1.10
CA VAL A 48 3.15 -9.20 1.29
C VAL A 48 4.40 -10.08 1.44
N ILE A 49 5.46 -9.81 0.67
CA ILE A 49 6.74 -10.52 0.80
C ILE A 49 7.34 -10.26 2.18
N GLU A 50 7.41 -9.01 2.61
CA GLU A 50 7.93 -8.63 3.93
C GLU A 50 7.14 -9.32 5.05
N LEU A 51 5.80 -9.33 4.98
CA LEU A 51 4.95 -10.01 5.95
C LEU A 51 5.19 -11.52 5.98
N LYS A 52 5.40 -12.16 4.82
CA LYS A 52 5.70 -13.61 4.74
C LYS A 52 7.06 -13.97 5.34
N THR A 53 7.99 -13.02 5.40
CA THR A 53 9.35 -13.24 5.93
C THR A 53 9.44 -13.09 7.46
N ILE A 54 8.35 -12.71 8.12
CA ILE A 54 8.30 -12.58 9.58
C ILE A 54 8.35 -13.99 10.20
N ASN A 55 9.48 -14.30 10.83
CA ASN A 55 9.65 -15.49 11.67
C ASN A 55 9.55 -15.09 13.14
N LEU A 56 8.72 -15.79 13.89
CA LEU A 56 8.59 -15.60 15.34
C LEU A 56 9.35 -16.73 16.04
N TYR A 57 10.37 -16.39 16.82
CA TYR A 57 11.04 -17.33 17.70
C TYR A 57 10.58 -17.08 19.13
N ALA A 58 9.94 -18.06 19.74
CA ALA A 58 9.61 -18.04 21.16
C ALA A 58 10.74 -18.73 21.94
N THR A 59 11.10 -18.16 23.10
CA THR A 59 12.10 -18.73 24.02
C THR A 59 11.44 -19.73 24.97
#